data_AF-M2B4L5-F1
#
_entry.id   AF-M2B4L5-F1
#
_cell.length_a   1.000
_cell.length_b   1.000
_cell.length_c   1.000
_cell.angle_alpha   90.00
_cell.angle_beta   90.00
_cell.angle_gamma   90.00
#
_symmetry.space_group_name_H-M   'P 1'
#
loop_
_entity.id
_entity.type
_entity.pdbx_description
1 polymer ?
#
loop_
_entity_poly.entity_id
_entity_poly.type
_entity_poly.pdbx_seq_one_letter_code
_entity_poly.pdbx_strand_id
1 'polypeptide(L)'
;MATKTCYYEVLKVERTATKQQVDRAYRKLAIKYHPDSNRDDESATAKFKEATEAYEVLSDANKRARYDQYGHAGVEGATQQYGDVEDIFEAFGDLFGGGFGDFFGGGSRRGGGRRRVRRGADVRCDVTLTLEEAARGCHKDIVFRRRVSCDTCDGSGAAAGSEPVTCTMCGGQGQVIQSAGILRVQTTCPTCKGAGKQIGEPCGKCRGTGTQNEKAEMNVEIPAGVDDGMRVRLQGEGEPSPDGGPNGDCYCFISVKEHNLFKREGQHLILQMPISYAQAALGATINVPTLDGPHELTVPAGTQTGHVFTVRGQGIVDPRSGRTGDLLVQIFIEVPKKLSDKQQKLLRELAELDHDSVLPERTSFLDKLRHFFDPEPEEASTGSTDTEKDS
;
A
#
# COMPACT_ATOMS: atom_id res chain seq x y z
N MET A 1 35.42 38.56 -11.19
CA MET A 1 33.95 38.57 -11.07
C MET A 1 33.48 37.17 -11.38
N ALA A 2 32.90 36.46 -10.40
CA ALA A 2 32.43 35.09 -10.63
C ALA A 2 31.27 35.15 -11.63
N THR A 3 31.48 34.62 -12.83
CA THR A 3 30.43 34.48 -13.85
C THR A 3 29.43 33.45 -13.35
N LYS A 4 28.19 33.86 -13.04
CA LYS A 4 27.11 32.95 -12.68
C LYS A 4 26.89 31.92 -13.81
N THR A 5 26.70 30.66 -13.43
CA THR A 5 26.50 29.55 -14.37
C THR A 5 25.20 29.72 -15.14
N CYS A 6 25.22 29.43 -16.43
CA CYS A 6 24.03 29.56 -17.28
C CYS A 6 22.89 28.65 -16.81
N TYR A 7 21.66 29.15 -16.68
CA TYR A 7 20.51 28.35 -16.20
C TYR A 7 20.22 27.10 -17.05
N TYR A 8 20.51 27.13 -18.36
CA TYR A 8 20.41 25.95 -19.22
C TYR A 8 21.43 24.87 -18.85
N GLU A 9 22.64 25.27 -18.43
CA GLU A 9 23.69 24.35 -17.97
C GLU A 9 23.37 23.80 -16.58
N VAL A 10 22.82 24.63 -15.69
CA VAL A 10 22.36 24.22 -14.36
C VAL A 10 21.31 23.12 -14.46
N LEU A 11 20.30 23.29 -15.32
CA LEU A 11 19.28 22.28 -15.58
C LEU A 11 19.73 21.18 -16.57
N LYS A 12 20.93 21.27 -17.14
CA LYS A 12 21.46 20.32 -18.13
C LYS A 12 20.54 20.11 -19.33
N VAL A 13 20.03 21.21 -19.87
CA VAL A 13 19.14 21.25 -21.03
C VAL A 13 19.69 22.19 -22.11
N GLU A 14 19.34 21.95 -23.37
CA GLU A 14 19.72 22.84 -24.46
C GLU A 14 18.93 24.16 -24.43
N ARG A 15 19.46 25.22 -25.04
CA ARG A 15 18.76 26.52 -25.13
C ARG A 15 17.42 26.46 -25.88
N THR A 16 17.29 25.48 -26.77
CA THR A 16 16.09 25.17 -27.56
C THR A 16 15.09 24.30 -26.79
N ALA A 17 15.37 23.93 -25.53
CA ALA A 17 14.53 23.01 -24.76
C ALA A 17 13.11 23.55 -24.60
N THR A 18 12.13 22.70 -24.83
CA THR A 18 10.71 22.97 -24.58
C THR A 18 10.43 23.07 -23.08
N LYS A 19 9.33 23.73 -22.70
CA LYS A 19 8.91 23.82 -21.28
C LYS A 19 8.85 22.45 -20.60
N GLN A 20 8.32 21.43 -21.28
CA GLN A 20 8.25 20.07 -20.75
C GLN A 20 9.62 19.45 -20.45
N GLN A 21 10.64 19.77 -21.27
CA GLN A 21 12.00 19.30 -21.05
C GLN A 21 12.65 20.01 -19.86
N VAL A 22 12.39 21.32 -19.69
CA VAL A 22 12.80 22.10 -18.51
C VAL A 22 12.16 21.54 -17.23
N ASP A 23 10.84 21.28 -17.25
CA ASP A 23 10.11 20.71 -16.11
C ASP A 23 10.66 19.32 -15.71
N ARG A 24 10.93 18.47 -16.71
CA ARG A 24 11.48 17.13 -16.47
C ARG A 24 12.90 17.19 -15.89
N ALA A 25 13.73 18.08 -16.40
CA ALA A 25 15.10 18.25 -15.95
C ALA A 25 15.15 18.76 -14.51
N TYR A 26 14.32 19.75 -14.17
CA TYR A 26 14.18 20.25 -12.82
C TYR A 26 13.72 19.16 -11.85
N ARG A 27 12.67 18.39 -12.18
CA ARG A 27 12.21 17.27 -11.33
C ARG A 27 13.33 16.27 -11.00
N LYS A 28 14.16 15.94 -12.00
CA LYS A 28 15.28 15.01 -11.81
C LYS A 28 16.33 15.56 -10.84
N LEU A 29 16.62 16.86 -10.90
CA LEU A 29 17.57 17.52 -10.00
C LEU A 29 16.97 17.77 -8.62
N ALA A 30 15.68 18.12 -8.53
CA ALA A 30 14.96 18.35 -7.29
C ALA A 30 14.87 17.07 -6.43
N ILE A 31 14.62 15.91 -7.04
CA ILE A 31 14.67 14.62 -6.33
C ILE A 31 16.09 14.28 -5.91
N LYS A 32 17.07 14.52 -6.80
CA LYS A 32 18.48 14.18 -6.53
C LYS A 32 19.08 15.00 -5.38
N TYR A 33 18.75 16.28 -5.32
CA TYR A 33 19.26 17.22 -4.33
C TYR A 33 18.23 17.58 -3.25
N HIS A 34 17.22 16.72 -3.05
CA HIS A 34 16.19 16.95 -2.05
C HIS A 34 16.80 17.02 -0.65
N PRO A 35 16.47 18.01 0.20
CA PRO A 35 17.07 18.16 1.53
C PRO A 35 16.81 16.97 2.45
N ASP A 36 15.63 16.34 2.38
CA ASP A 36 15.37 15.15 3.20
C ASP A 36 16.30 13.98 2.91
N SER A 37 16.76 13.83 1.65
CA SER A 37 17.71 12.78 1.27
C SER A 37 19.17 13.20 1.43
N ASN A 38 19.43 14.49 1.67
CA ASN A 38 20.77 15.10 1.72
C ASN A 38 20.89 16.10 2.88
N ARG A 39 20.49 15.69 4.10
CA ARG A 39 20.28 16.59 5.26
C ARG A 39 21.53 17.34 5.73
N ASP A 40 22.73 16.83 5.42
CA ASP A 40 24.02 17.38 5.89
C ASP A 40 24.98 17.79 4.74
N ASP A 41 24.50 17.84 3.48
CA ASP A 41 25.33 18.24 2.33
C ASP A 41 25.01 19.67 1.89
N GLU A 42 25.82 20.63 2.34
CA GLU A 42 25.73 22.04 1.94
C GLU A 42 25.85 22.22 0.41
N SER A 43 26.58 21.33 -0.26
CA SER A 43 26.75 21.38 -1.71
C SER A 43 25.48 20.92 -2.47
N ALA A 44 24.71 19.99 -1.88
CA ALA A 44 23.42 19.58 -2.42
C ALA A 44 22.39 20.70 -2.26
N THR A 45 22.40 21.36 -1.11
CA THR A 45 21.56 22.53 -0.82
C THR A 45 21.84 23.69 -1.79
N ALA A 46 23.11 24.01 -2.06
CA ALA A 46 23.47 25.04 -3.04
C ALA A 46 22.98 24.69 -4.45
N LYS A 47 23.17 23.45 -4.90
CA LYS A 47 22.71 22.96 -6.21
C LYS A 47 21.19 22.94 -6.32
N PHE A 48 20.48 22.67 -5.23
CA PHE A 48 19.02 22.74 -5.18
C PHE A 48 18.54 24.17 -5.35
N LYS A 49 19.13 25.13 -4.62
CA LYS A 49 18.82 26.57 -4.76
C LYS A 49 19.07 27.06 -6.19
N GLU A 50 20.21 26.72 -6.79
CA GLU A 50 20.54 27.07 -8.18
C GLU A 50 19.57 26.45 -9.20
N ALA A 51 19.19 25.18 -9.02
CA ALA A 51 18.25 24.50 -9.92
C ALA A 51 16.85 25.11 -9.85
N THR A 52 16.41 25.54 -8.66
CA THR A 52 15.14 26.23 -8.45
C THR A 52 15.14 27.61 -9.11
N GLU A 53 16.21 28.39 -8.93
CA GLU A 53 16.38 29.70 -9.57
C GLU A 53 16.32 29.56 -11.12
N ALA A 54 17.02 28.56 -11.65
CA ALA A 54 16.99 28.25 -13.08
C ALA A 54 15.59 27.87 -13.58
N TYR A 55 14.85 27.09 -12.78
CA TYR A 55 13.50 26.67 -13.12
C TYR A 55 12.50 27.85 -13.09
N GLU A 56 12.58 28.73 -12.10
CA GLU A 56 11.70 29.91 -11.99
C GLU A 56 11.83 30.80 -13.24
N VAL A 57 13.05 30.95 -13.77
CA VAL A 57 13.32 31.75 -14.95
C VAL A 57 12.94 31.03 -16.24
N LEU A 58 13.31 29.74 -16.40
CA LEU A 58 13.12 29.03 -17.66
C LEU A 58 11.70 28.45 -17.86
N SER A 59 10.91 28.31 -16.79
CA SER A 59 9.53 27.80 -16.85
C SER A 59 8.49 28.87 -17.23
N ASP A 60 8.80 30.15 -17.00
CA ASP A 60 7.98 31.30 -17.39
C ASP A 60 8.44 31.88 -18.73
N ALA A 61 7.51 32.02 -19.68
CA ALA A 61 7.84 32.46 -21.03
C ALA A 61 8.41 33.89 -21.09
N ASN A 62 7.95 34.79 -20.22
CA ASN A 62 8.40 36.18 -20.18
C ASN A 62 9.77 36.29 -19.50
N LYS A 63 9.98 35.59 -18.39
CA LYS A 63 11.29 35.55 -17.69
C LYS A 63 12.36 34.88 -18.56
N ARG A 64 12.01 33.79 -19.24
CA ARG A 64 12.91 33.11 -20.18
C ARG A 64 13.30 34.02 -21.33
N ALA A 65 12.35 34.72 -21.95
CA ALA A 65 12.66 35.66 -23.03
C ALA A 65 13.61 36.79 -22.59
N ARG A 66 13.39 37.34 -21.39
CA ARG A 66 14.29 38.34 -20.79
C ARG A 66 15.69 37.79 -20.52
N TYR A 67 15.78 36.57 -19.98
CA TYR A 67 17.05 35.90 -19.73
C TYR A 67 17.80 35.58 -21.03
N ASP A 68 17.09 35.13 -22.07
CA ASP A 68 17.69 34.85 -23.38
C ASP A 68 18.24 36.11 -24.05
N GLN A 69 17.60 37.27 -23.83
CA GLN A 69 17.98 38.54 -24.44
C GLN A 69 19.08 39.30 -23.68
N TYR A 70 19.10 39.23 -22.35
CA TYR A 70 19.97 40.05 -21.49
C TYR A 70 20.80 39.25 -20.47
N GLY A 71 20.76 37.92 -20.51
CA GLY A 71 21.43 37.06 -19.54
C GLY A 71 20.90 37.24 -18.11
N HIS A 72 21.72 36.93 -17.11
CA HIS A 72 21.33 37.05 -15.69
C HIS A 72 20.92 38.49 -15.30
N ALA A 73 21.53 39.51 -15.88
CA ALA A 73 21.16 40.92 -15.65
C ALA A 73 19.71 41.23 -16.11
N GLY A 74 19.18 40.45 -17.06
CA GLY A 74 17.81 40.57 -17.55
C GLY A 74 16.73 40.14 -16.56
N VAL A 75 17.10 39.35 -15.56
CA VAL A 75 16.19 38.74 -14.57
C VAL A 75 16.57 39.06 -13.13
N GLU A 76 17.64 39.84 -12.94
CA GLU A 76 18.06 40.37 -11.65
C GLU A 76 16.94 41.28 -11.07
N GLY A 77 16.33 40.85 -9.96
CA GLY A 77 15.15 41.49 -9.35
C GLY A 77 13.78 40.97 -9.83
N ALA A 78 13.73 40.06 -10.80
CA ALA A 78 12.51 39.37 -11.25
C ALA A 78 12.38 37.93 -10.71
N THR A 79 13.44 37.43 -10.09
CA THR A 79 13.52 36.13 -9.41
C THR A 79 13.38 36.35 -7.91
N GLN A 80 12.60 35.52 -7.22
CA GLN A 80 12.54 35.62 -5.76
C GLN A 80 13.86 35.14 -5.15
N GLN A 81 14.41 35.92 -4.23
CA GLN A 81 15.64 35.55 -3.54
C GLN A 81 15.27 34.72 -2.32
N TYR A 82 15.31 33.40 -2.47
CA TYR A 82 15.01 32.46 -1.41
C TYR A 82 16.13 32.44 -0.36
N GLY A 83 15.80 32.82 0.88
CA GLY A 83 16.74 32.83 2.00
C GLY A 83 17.05 31.42 2.44
N ASP A 84 16.01 30.64 2.71
CA ASP A 84 16.11 29.26 3.16
C ASP A 84 15.37 28.27 2.25
N VAL A 85 15.70 26.99 2.41
CA VAL A 85 15.13 25.93 1.56
C VAL A 85 13.65 25.70 1.88
N GLU A 86 13.22 26.02 3.09
CA GLU A 86 11.81 25.99 3.51
C GLU A 86 10.95 27.00 2.72
N ASP A 87 11.47 28.19 2.41
CA ASP A 87 10.80 29.19 1.57
C ASP A 87 10.56 28.68 0.14
N ILE A 88 11.48 27.87 -0.38
CA ILE A 88 11.38 27.24 -1.70
C ILE A 88 10.25 26.20 -1.72
N PHE A 89 10.15 25.40 -0.65
CA PHE A 89 9.09 24.41 -0.50
C PHE A 89 7.73 25.04 -0.27
N GLU A 90 7.63 26.20 0.36
CA GLU A 90 6.35 26.91 0.47
C GLU A 90 5.93 27.51 -0.88
N ALA A 91 6.86 28.13 -1.61
CA ALA A 91 6.60 28.75 -2.91
C ALA A 91 6.28 27.73 -4.03
N PHE A 92 6.82 26.53 -3.94
CA PHE A 92 6.60 25.44 -4.91
C PHE A 92 5.90 24.22 -4.30
N GLY A 93 5.34 24.35 -3.10
CA GLY A 93 4.64 23.28 -2.38
C GLY A 93 3.43 22.75 -3.14
N ASP A 94 2.75 23.61 -3.90
CA ASP A 94 1.66 23.23 -4.81
C ASP A 94 2.16 22.51 -6.08
N LEU A 95 3.46 22.56 -6.40
CA LEU A 95 4.06 21.84 -7.52
C LEU A 95 4.50 20.42 -7.14
N PHE A 96 4.74 20.14 -5.85
CA PHE A 96 5.27 18.87 -5.36
C PHE A 96 4.43 18.17 -4.27
N GLY A 97 3.51 18.87 -3.61
CA GLY A 97 2.77 18.41 -2.43
C GLY A 97 1.28 18.21 -2.68
N GLY A 98 0.92 17.25 -3.54
CA GLY A 98 -0.45 16.74 -3.60
C GLY A 98 -0.95 16.34 -4.99
N GLY A 99 -0.95 15.04 -5.28
CA GLY A 99 -1.80 14.47 -6.35
C GLY A 99 -1.19 14.47 -7.76
N PHE A 100 -0.21 13.60 -7.99
CA PHE A 100 0.42 13.35 -9.31
C PHE A 100 -0.50 12.60 -10.31
N GLY A 101 -1.80 12.92 -10.33
CA GLY A 101 -2.80 12.30 -11.22
C GLY A 101 -3.73 13.28 -11.94
N ASP A 102 -3.78 14.56 -11.54
CA ASP A 102 -4.85 15.46 -12.04
C ASP A 102 -4.35 16.78 -12.68
N PHE A 103 -3.04 16.96 -12.83
CA PHE A 103 -2.42 18.13 -13.50
C PHE A 103 -1.83 17.78 -14.88
N PHE A 104 -2.51 16.92 -15.64
CA PHE A 104 -2.28 16.74 -17.09
C PHE A 104 -3.52 17.13 -17.92
N GLY A 105 -4.40 17.97 -17.35
CA GLY A 105 -5.60 18.50 -18.01
C GLY A 105 -5.65 20.02 -18.05
N GLY A 106 -4.56 20.69 -18.44
CA GLY A 106 -4.42 22.15 -18.42
C GLY A 106 -4.54 22.83 -19.79
N GLY A 107 -5.45 22.37 -20.66
CA GLY A 107 -5.82 23.10 -21.86
C GLY A 107 -6.68 24.31 -21.50
N SER A 108 -6.19 25.50 -21.86
CA SER A 108 -6.91 26.76 -22.02
C SER A 108 -8.45 26.67 -21.95
N ARG A 109 -9.07 27.23 -20.91
CA ARG A 109 -10.47 27.70 -20.94
C ARG A 109 -10.76 28.68 -19.80
N ARG A 110 -10.56 29.95 -20.12
CA ARG A 110 -11.32 31.06 -19.56
C ARG A 110 -12.77 30.85 -20.00
N GLY A 111 -13.65 30.38 -19.11
CA GLY A 111 -15.07 30.24 -19.44
C GLY A 111 -15.88 29.41 -18.43
N GLY A 112 -16.75 30.09 -17.69
CA GLY A 112 -18.00 29.55 -17.13
C GLY A 112 -17.88 28.52 -16.01
N GLY A 113 -18.43 28.84 -14.84
CA GLY A 113 -18.66 27.90 -13.74
C GLY A 113 -19.66 26.80 -14.12
N ARG A 114 -19.23 25.84 -14.94
CA ARG A 114 -19.92 24.55 -15.08
C ARG A 114 -19.55 23.71 -13.85
N ARG A 115 -20.54 23.54 -12.97
CA ARG A 115 -20.55 22.61 -11.85
C ARG A 115 -19.93 21.29 -12.30
N ARG A 116 -18.74 20.94 -11.78
CA ARG A 116 -18.16 19.61 -12.01
C ARG A 116 -19.16 18.60 -11.47
N VAL A 117 -19.69 17.77 -12.35
CA VAL A 117 -20.66 16.74 -11.97
C VAL A 117 -19.95 15.81 -11.00
N ARG A 118 -20.44 15.76 -9.75
CA ARG A 118 -19.79 14.97 -8.70
C ARG A 118 -20.06 13.49 -8.96
N ARG A 119 -19.08 12.63 -8.71
CA ARG A 119 -19.30 11.18 -8.71
C ARG A 119 -20.15 10.80 -7.50
N GLY A 120 -20.96 9.75 -7.64
CA GLY A 120 -21.72 9.17 -6.54
C GLY A 120 -20.81 8.57 -5.45
N ALA A 121 -21.38 8.31 -4.28
CA ALA A 121 -20.64 7.78 -3.15
C ALA A 121 -20.25 6.31 -3.38
N ASP A 122 -19.05 5.94 -2.95
CA ASP A 122 -18.60 4.55 -3.01
C ASP A 122 -19.30 3.71 -1.92
N VAL A 123 -19.57 2.45 -2.23
CA VAL A 123 -20.22 1.49 -1.31
C VAL A 123 -19.18 0.48 -0.83
N ARG A 124 -19.30 0.04 0.42
CA ARG A 124 -18.50 -1.05 0.99
C ARG A 124 -19.36 -2.31 1.09
N CYS A 125 -18.80 -3.43 0.65
CA CYS A 125 -19.29 -4.76 1.00
C CYS A 125 -18.14 -5.59 1.56
N ASP A 126 -18.46 -6.55 2.42
CA ASP A 126 -17.49 -7.43 3.05
C ASP A 126 -17.80 -8.86 2.63
N VAL A 127 -16.76 -9.60 2.24
CA VAL A 127 -16.87 -11.00 1.81
C VAL A 127 -15.89 -11.84 2.60
N THR A 128 -16.41 -12.89 3.20
CA THR A 128 -15.60 -13.86 3.93
C THR A 128 -15.37 -15.10 3.07
N LEU A 129 -14.11 -15.48 2.89
CA LEU A 129 -13.68 -16.64 2.10
C LEU A 129 -13.00 -17.69 2.99
N THR A 130 -13.04 -18.94 2.57
CA THR A 130 -12.12 -19.95 3.11
C THR A 130 -10.75 -19.85 2.43
N LEU A 131 -9.73 -20.50 3.01
CA LEU A 131 -8.39 -20.51 2.44
C LEU A 131 -8.37 -21.17 1.05
N GLU A 132 -9.17 -22.23 0.85
CA GLU A 132 -9.30 -22.93 -0.43
C GLU A 132 -9.96 -22.07 -1.50
N GLU A 133 -11.01 -21.32 -1.14
CA GLU A 133 -11.66 -20.35 -2.02
C GLU A 133 -10.70 -19.23 -2.40
N ALA A 134 -9.96 -18.69 -1.44
CA ALA A 134 -8.97 -17.64 -1.67
C ALA A 134 -7.79 -18.12 -2.53
N ALA A 135 -7.36 -19.37 -2.37
CA ALA A 135 -6.26 -19.94 -3.14
C ALA A 135 -6.62 -20.22 -4.60
N ARG A 136 -7.84 -20.74 -4.86
CA ARG A 136 -8.29 -21.11 -6.21
C ARG A 136 -8.98 -19.98 -6.98
N GLY A 137 -9.44 -18.96 -6.26
CA GLY A 137 -10.39 -18.00 -6.81
C GLY A 137 -11.79 -18.60 -6.84
N CYS A 138 -12.80 -17.73 -6.76
CA CYS A 138 -14.18 -18.16 -6.78
C CYS A 138 -15.12 -17.07 -7.28
N HIS A 139 -16.30 -17.48 -7.72
CA HIS A 139 -17.44 -16.60 -7.91
C HIS A 139 -18.25 -16.60 -6.62
N LYS A 140 -18.46 -15.43 -6.02
CA LYS A 140 -19.25 -15.29 -4.79
C LYS A 140 -20.43 -14.37 -5.04
N ASP A 141 -21.63 -14.85 -4.71
CA ASP A 141 -22.82 -14.00 -4.69
C ASP A 141 -22.80 -13.16 -3.43
N ILE A 142 -22.76 -11.85 -3.61
CA ILE A 142 -22.76 -10.87 -2.53
C ILE A 142 -24.08 -10.12 -2.53
N VAL A 143 -24.56 -9.82 -1.33
CA VAL A 143 -25.75 -9.00 -1.13
C VAL A 143 -25.35 -7.78 -0.32
N PHE A 144 -25.52 -6.60 -0.90
CA PHE A 144 -25.24 -5.34 -0.21
C PHE A 144 -26.36 -4.34 -0.43
N ARG A 145 -26.42 -3.34 0.45
CA ARG A 145 -27.41 -2.27 0.36
C ARG A 145 -26.76 -1.05 -0.26
N ARG A 146 -27.41 -0.48 -1.26
CA ARG A 146 -27.02 0.80 -1.85
C ARG A 146 -28.22 1.68 -2.06
N ARG A 147 -27.98 2.97 -2.24
CA ARG A 147 -28.97 3.87 -2.82
C ARG A 147 -28.99 3.71 -4.32
N VAL A 148 -30.17 3.79 -4.91
CA VAL A 148 -30.41 3.87 -6.35
C VAL A 148 -31.30 5.06 -6.68
N SER A 149 -31.28 5.50 -7.94
CA SER A 149 -32.16 6.56 -8.41
C SER A 149 -33.62 6.18 -8.20
N CYS A 150 -34.40 7.11 -7.67
CA CYS A 150 -35.82 6.89 -7.44
C CYS A 150 -36.54 6.70 -8.77
N ASP A 151 -37.10 5.52 -9.00
CA ASP A 151 -37.90 5.13 -10.17
C ASP A 151 -39.11 6.05 -10.48
N THR A 152 -39.66 6.73 -9.47
CA THR A 152 -40.83 7.62 -9.66
C THR A 152 -40.44 9.02 -10.16
N CYS A 153 -39.22 9.46 -9.90
CA CYS A 153 -38.78 10.83 -10.21
C CYS A 153 -37.45 10.89 -10.97
N ASP A 154 -36.91 9.74 -11.37
CA ASP A 154 -35.63 9.57 -12.07
C ASP A 154 -34.46 10.35 -11.44
N GLY A 155 -34.43 10.43 -10.11
CA GLY A 155 -33.38 11.16 -9.39
C GLY A 155 -33.64 12.66 -9.17
N SER A 156 -34.68 13.23 -9.78
CA SER A 156 -34.98 14.67 -9.64
C SER A 156 -35.42 15.09 -8.23
N GLY A 157 -35.96 14.15 -7.45
CA GLY A 157 -36.56 14.40 -6.14
C GLY A 157 -37.91 15.10 -6.19
N ALA A 158 -38.38 15.53 -7.36
CA ALA A 158 -39.65 16.22 -7.54
C ALA A 158 -40.80 15.23 -7.79
N ALA A 159 -42.04 15.62 -7.46
CA ALA A 159 -43.23 14.84 -7.76
C ALA A 159 -43.42 14.70 -9.29
N ALA A 160 -44.11 13.63 -9.73
CA ALA A 160 -44.34 13.38 -11.14
C ALA A 160 -45.05 14.57 -11.81
N GLY A 161 -44.46 15.11 -12.89
CA GLY A 161 -44.96 16.30 -13.58
C GLY A 161 -44.52 17.64 -13.00
N SER A 162 -43.73 17.64 -11.90
CA SER A 162 -43.08 18.82 -11.36
C SER A 162 -41.57 18.75 -11.57
N GLU A 163 -40.93 19.89 -11.82
CA GLU A 163 -39.48 19.97 -12.03
C GLU A 163 -38.81 20.82 -10.95
N PRO A 164 -37.55 20.49 -10.57
CA PRO A 164 -36.80 21.33 -9.63
C PRO A 164 -36.53 22.71 -10.22
N VAL A 165 -36.96 23.75 -9.50
CA VAL A 165 -36.81 25.16 -9.92
C VAL A 165 -35.43 25.67 -9.51
N THR A 166 -34.85 26.57 -10.30
CA THR A 166 -33.56 27.19 -9.95
C THR A 166 -33.66 27.94 -8.62
N CYS A 167 -32.71 27.70 -7.71
CA CYS A 167 -32.70 28.33 -6.39
C CYS A 167 -32.57 29.85 -6.52
N THR A 168 -33.58 30.58 -6.07
CA THR A 168 -33.64 32.05 -6.15
C THR A 168 -32.54 32.74 -5.36
N MET A 169 -32.16 32.20 -4.19
CA MET A 169 -31.13 32.81 -3.32
C MET A 169 -29.72 32.81 -3.92
N CYS A 170 -29.33 31.74 -4.63
CA CYS A 170 -27.99 31.62 -5.22
C CYS A 170 -28.00 31.69 -6.75
N GLY A 171 -29.16 31.90 -7.38
CA GLY A 171 -29.28 31.91 -8.85
C GLY A 171 -28.77 30.65 -9.53
N GLY A 172 -28.90 29.48 -8.88
CA GLY A 172 -28.39 28.22 -9.40
C GLY A 172 -26.94 27.89 -9.05
N GLN A 173 -26.19 28.80 -8.42
CA GLN A 173 -24.77 28.64 -8.15
C GLN A 173 -24.46 27.69 -6.98
N GLY A 174 -25.45 27.33 -6.16
CA GLY A 174 -25.28 26.45 -4.99
C GLY A 174 -24.51 27.09 -3.83
N GLN A 175 -23.87 28.24 -4.03
CA GLN A 175 -23.11 28.97 -3.03
C GLN A 175 -23.54 30.43 -3.01
N VAL A 176 -23.41 31.07 -1.86
CA VAL A 176 -23.66 32.50 -1.67
C VAL A 176 -22.37 33.15 -1.17
N ILE A 177 -22.11 34.38 -1.61
CA ILE A 177 -20.94 35.13 -1.18
C ILE A 177 -21.40 36.06 -0.06
N GLN A 178 -20.84 35.86 1.14
CA GLN A 178 -21.01 36.77 2.26
C GLN A 178 -19.78 37.68 2.32
N SER A 179 -19.99 38.99 2.11
CA SER A 179 -18.94 39.99 2.24
C SER A 179 -19.04 40.67 3.60
N ALA A 180 -17.99 40.57 4.41
CA ALA A 180 -17.82 41.32 5.66
C ALA A 180 -16.57 42.21 5.52
N GLY A 181 -16.79 43.47 5.14
CA GLY A 181 -15.70 44.41 4.86
C GLY A 181 -14.83 43.94 3.68
N ILE A 182 -13.53 43.79 3.93
CA ILE A 182 -12.54 43.36 2.92
C ILE A 182 -12.58 41.82 2.72
N LEU A 183 -13.16 41.07 3.66
CA LEU A 183 -13.22 39.62 3.59
C LEU A 183 -14.46 39.17 2.81
N ARG A 184 -14.25 38.38 1.75
CA ARG A 184 -15.31 37.67 1.02
C ARG A 184 -15.24 36.20 1.37
N VAL A 185 -16.26 35.71 2.06
CA VAL A 185 -16.37 34.29 2.41
C VAL A 185 -17.45 33.65 1.56
N GLN A 186 -17.09 32.63 0.80
CA GLN A 186 -18.03 31.84 0.02
C GLN A 186 -18.57 30.72 0.90
N THR A 187 -19.87 30.70 1.12
CA THR A 187 -20.55 29.68 1.92
C THR A 187 -21.57 28.92 1.08
N THR A 188 -21.86 27.68 1.46
CA THR A 188 -22.89 26.88 0.80
C THR A 188 -24.25 27.57 0.98
N CYS A 189 -25.02 27.70 -0.10
CA CYS A 189 -26.32 28.35 -0.06
C CYS A 189 -27.24 27.61 0.95
N PRO A 190 -27.76 28.28 2.00
CA PRO A 190 -28.53 27.62 3.04
C PRO A 190 -29.88 27.10 2.52
N THR A 191 -30.45 27.73 1.49
CA THR A 191 -31.77 27.35 0.96
C THR A 191 -31.73 26.09 0.09
N CYS A 192 -30.73 25.94 -0.77
CA CYS A 192 -30.59 24.74 -1.62
C CYS A 192 -29.53 23.75 -1.10
N LYS A 193 -28.84 24.06 0.01
CA LYS A 193 -27.76 23.25 0.60
C LYS A 193 -26.68 22.85 -0.42
N GLY A 194 -26.39 23.71 -1.40
CA GLY A 194 -25.43 23.42 -2.46
C GLY A 194 -26.02 22.86 -3.75
N ALA A 195 -27.30 22.44 -3.74
CA ALA A 195 -27.93 21.80 -4.89
C ALA A 195 -28.22 22.74 -6.07
N GLY A 196 -28.23 24.06 -5.86
CA GLY A 196 -28.55 25.05 -6.91
C GLY A 196 -30.00 25.03 -7.39
N LYS A 197 -30.78 24.02 -7.02
CA LYS A 197 -32.21 23.87 -7.33
C LYS A 197 -33.00 23.72 -6.04
N GLN A 198 -34.28 24.06 -6.10
CA GLN A 198 -35.26 23.87 -5.04
C GLN A 198 -36.38 22.98 -5.57
N ILE A 199 -36.76 22.00 -4.77
CA ILE A 199 -37.88 21.11 -5.06
C ILE A 199 -39.11 21.75 -4.45
N GLY A 200 -40.06 22.18 -5.29
CA GLY A 200 -41.34 22.72 -4.83
C GLY A 200 -42.21 21.61 -4.24
N GLU A 201 -42.51 20.61 -5.05
CA GLU A 201 -43.29 19.44 -4.65
C GLU A 201 -42.39 18.21 -4.51
N PRO A 202 -42.10 17.72 -3.30
CA PRO A 202 -41.25 16.57 -3.11
C PRO A 202 -41.94 15.29 -3.58
N CYS A 203 -41.19 14.41 -4.25
CA CYS A 203 -41.66 13.08 -4.62
C CYS A 203 -42.13 12.31 -3.39
N GLY A 204 -43.33 11.72 -3.42
CA GLY A 204 -43.88 10.96 -2.29
C GLY A 204 -43.05 9.72 -1.91
N LYS A 205 -42.42 9.07 -2.89
CA LYS A 205 -41.69 7.81 -2.68
C LYS A 205 -40.31 8.02 -2.04
N CYS A 206 -39.53 8.98 -2.54
CA CYS A 206 -38.21 9.32 -2.00
C CYS A 206 -38.22 10.54 -1.06
N ARG A 207 -39.38 11.17 -0.84
CA ARG A 207 -39.58 12.36 0.01
C ARG A 207 -38.62 13.51 -0.30
N GLY A 208 -38.38 13.77 -1.59
CA GLY A 208 -37.48 14.85 -2.03
C GLY A 208 -36.00 14.49 -2.10
N THR A 209 -35.60 13.26 -1.76
CA THR A 209 -34.17 12.87 -1.74
C THR A 209 -33.63 12.45 -3.10
N GLY A 210 -34.49 12.10 -4.06
CA GLY A 210 -34.10 11.59 -5.38
C GLY A 210 -33.59 10.14 -5.39
N THR A 211 -33.36 9.52 -4.23
CA THR A 211 -32.79 8.17 -4.13
C THR A 211 -33.62 7.25 -3.24
N GLN A 212 -33.51 5.94 -3.43
CA GLN A 212 -34.15 4.91 -2.59
C GLN A 212 -33.14 3.81 -2.23
N ASN A 213 -33.32 3.16 -1.07
CA ASN A 213 -32.48 2.03 -0.69
C ASN A 213 -32.93 0.76 -1.42
N GLU A 214 -31.98 0.06 -2.02
CA GLU A 214 -32.19 -1.23 -2.69
C GLU A 214 -31.19 -2.26 -2.14
N LYS A 215 -31.61 -3.53 -2.10
CA LYS A 215 -30.70 -4.65 -1.91
C LYS A 215 -30.21 -5.08 -3.29
N ALA A 216 -28.93 -4.86 -3.56
CA ALA A 216 -28.30 -5.34 -4.77
C ALA A 216 -27.72 -6.74 -4.51
N GLU A 217 -28.00 -7.68 -5.42
CA GLU A 217 -27.36 -8.99 -5.47
C GLU A 217 -26.42 -9.00 -6.68
N MET A 218 -25.17 -9.39 -6.46
CA MET A 218 -24.16 -9.38 -7.51
C MET A 218 -23.24 -10.58 -7.37
N ASN A 219 -22.94 -11.22 -8.50
CA ASN A 219 -21.88 -12.22 -8.58
C ASN A 219 -20.54 -11.51 -8.79
N VAL A 220 -19.62 -11.67 -7.84
CA VAL A 220 -18.27 -11.09 -7.92
C VAL A 220 -17.27 -12.19 -8.20
N GLU A 221 -16.48 -11.97 -9.25
CA GLU A 221 -15.31 -12.80 -9.55
C GLU A 221 -14.14 -12.37 -8.66
N ILE A 222 -13.70 -13.28 -7.81
CA ILE A 222 -12.57 -13.07 -6.91
C ILE A 222 -11.39 -13.86 -7.48
N PRO A 223 -10.28 -13.19 -7.84
CA PRO A 223 -9.14 -13.86 -8.45
C PRO A 223 -8.47 -14.82 -7.46
N ALA A 224 -7.81 -15.84 -8.01
CA ALA A 224 -6.97 -16.75 -7.25
C ALA A 224 -5.84 -15.98 -6.55
N GLY A 225 -5.54 -16.36 -5.31
CA GLY A 225 -4.42 -15.80 -4.56
C GLY A 225 -4.72 -14.59 -3.70
N VAL A 226 -5.97 -14.15 -3.62
CA VAL A 226 -6.36 -13.00 -2.79
C VAL A 226 -5.99 -13.20 -1.33
N ASP A 227 -5.48 -12.16 -0.70
CA ASP A 227 -5.07 -12.17 0.70
C ASP A 227 -6.06 -11.42 1.59
N ASP A 228 -5.96 -11.62 2.90
CA ASP A 228 -6.78 -10.90 3.87
C ASP A 228 -6.54 -9.37 3.76
N GLY A 229 -7.61 -8.60 3.79
CA GLY A 229 -7.57 -7.14 3.64
C GLY A 229 -7.42 -6.64 2.20
N MET A 230 -7.31 -7.53 1.20
CA MET A 230 -7.40 -7.12 -0.21
C MET A 230 -8.82 -6.61 -0.55
N ARG A 231 -8.90 -5.77 -1.59
CA ARG A 231 -10.17 -5.20 -2.06
C ARG A 231 -10.36 -5.42 -3.55
N VAL A 232 -11.55 -5.84 -3.94
CA VAL A 232 -11.99 -5.94 -5.34
C VAL A 232 -12.92 -4.78 -5.64
N ARG A 233 -12.68 -4.09 -6.76
CA ARG A 233 -13.46 -2.90 -7.17
C ARG A 233 -14.47 -3.27 -8.24
N LEU A 234 -15.74 -3.03 -7.95
CA LEU A 234 -16.87 -3.19 -8.85
C LEU A 234 -17.26 -1.80 -9.36
N GLN A 235 -16.88 -1.51 -10.60
CA GLN A 235 -16.99 -0.17 -11.18
C GLN A 235 -18.45 0.22 -11.43
N GLY A 236 -18.87 1.39 -10.97
CA GLY A 236 -20.24 1.91 -11.17
C GLY A 236 -21.32 1.30 -10.27
N GLU A 237 -20.94 0.36 -9.40
CA GLU A 237 -21.88 -0.35 -8.53
C GLU A 237 -22.13 0.34 -7.17
N GLY A 238 -21.57 1.54 -6.98
CA GLY A 238 -21.83 2.39 -5.82
C GLY A 238 -23.15 3.17 -5.91
N GLU A 239 -23.27 4.24 -5.14
CA GLU A 239 -24.46 5.09 -5.12
C GLU A 239 -24.54 6.01 -6.35
N PRO A 240 -25.75 6.43 -6.77
CA PRO A 240 -25.91 7.40 -7.85
C PRO A 240 -25.35 8.77 -7.46
N SER A 241 -24.91 9.51 -8.48
CA SER A 241 -24.50 10.90 -8.29
C SER A 241 -25.69 11.80 -7.94
N PRO A 242 -25.55 12.68 -6.93
CA PRO A 242 -26.56 13.71 -6.64
C PRO A 242 -26.82 14.69 -7.79
N ASP A 243 -25.86 14.85 -8.71
CA ASP A 243 -25.87 15.85 -9.78
C ASP A 243 -25.99 15.23 -11.18
N GLY A 244 -26.38 13.95 -11.28
CA GLY A 244 -26.52 13.23 -12.56
C GLY A 244 -25.19 12.82 -13.20
N GLY A 245 -24.14 12.69 -12.38
CA GLY A 245 -22.82 12.17 -12.77
C GLY A 245 -22.73 10.65 -12.69
N PRO A 246 -21.52 10.10 -12.93
CA PRO A 246 -21.31 8.67 -12.80
C PRO A 246 -21.55 8.20 -11.37
N ASN A 247 -22.00 6.96 -11.22
CA ASN A 247 -22.14 6.32 -9.92
C ASN A 247 -20.78 6.18 -9.22
N GLY A 248 -20.82 5.98 -7.91
CA GLY A 248 -19.68 5.47 -7.17
C GLY A 248 -19.34 4.03 -7.57
N ASP A 249 -18.32 3.46 -6.93
CA ASP A 249 -17.91 2.06 -7.09
C ASP A 249 -18.28 1.30 -5.82
N CYS A 250 -18.45 -0.01 -5.93
CA CYS A 250 -18.54 -0.88 -4.77
C CYS A 250 -17.17 -1.52 -4.53
N TYR A 251 -16.64 -1.38 -3.31
CA TYR A 251 -15.41 -2.01 -2.86
C TYR A 251 -15.74 -3.21 -2.00
N CYS A 252 -15.41 -4.38 -2.52
CA CYS A 252 -15.51 -5.66 -1.83
C CYS A 252 -14.25 -5.92 -1.02
N PHE A 253 -14.35 -5.81 0.30
CA PHE A 253 -13.28 -6.12 1.23
C PHE A 253 -13.28 -7.61 1.52
N ILE A 254 -12.17 -8.26 1.23
CA ILE A 254 -12.00 -9.70 1.41
C ILE A 254 -11.44 -9.93 2.80
N SER A 255 -12.08 -10.86 3.52
CA SER A 255 -11.53 -11.44 4.74
C SER A 255 -11.40 -12.96 4.57
N VAL A 256 -10.22 -13.50 4.86
CA VAL A 256 -9.95 -14.94 4.74
C VAL A 256 -10.04 -15.55 6.13
N LYS A 257 -10.86 -16.60 6.28
CA LYS A 257 -10.97 -17.33 7.54
C LYS A 257 -9.65 -18.00 7.89
N GLU A 258 -9.32 -17.98 9.18
CA GLU A 258 -8.23 -18.79 9.72
C GLU A 258 -8.51 -20.27 9.43
N HIS A 259 -7.47 -20.98 8.96
CA HIS A 259 -7.56 -22.40 8.64
C HIS A 259 -6.93 -23.23 9.76
N ASN A 260 -7.54 -24.37 10.09
CA ASN A 260 -7.12 -25.20 11.23
C ASN A 260 -5.74 -25.85 11.05
N LEU A 261 -5.35 -26.13 9.81
CA LEU A 261 -4.09 -26.82 9.49
C LEU A 261 -3.03 -25.91 8.90
N PHE A 262 -3.43 -24.83 8.22
CA PHE A 262 -2.55 -24.05 7.37
C PHE A 262 -2.51 -22.62 7.88
N LYS A 263 -1.30 -22.08 8.01
CA LYS A 263 -1.08 -20.67 8.24
C LYS A 263 -0.46 -20.08 6.98
N ARG A 264 -1.11 -19.07 6.41
CA ARG A 264 -0.57 -18.35 5.25
C ARG A 264 0.49 -17.35 5.70
N GLU A 265 1.63 -17.35 5.02
CA GLU A 265 2.67 -16.33 5.13
C GLU A 265 3.07 -15.86 3.74
N GLY A 266 2.46 -14.76 3.29
CA GLY A 266 2.61 -14.25 1.93
C GLY A 266 2.07 -15.24 0.88
N GLN A 267 2.97 -15.79 0.08
CA GLN A 267 2.67 -16.80 -0.94
C GLN A 267 2.85 -18.23 -0.41
N HIS A 268 3.49 -18.39 0.75
CA HIS A 268 3.78 -19.68 1.33
C HIS A 268 2.68 -20.12 2.30
N LEU A 269 2.51 -21.43 2.40
CA LEU A 269 1.67 -22.04 3.42
C LEU A 269 2.57 -22.72 4.44
N ILE A 270 2.24 -22.60 5.72
CA ILE A 270 2.92 -23.27 6.81
C ILE A 270 1.97 -24.30 7.39
N LEU A 271 2.44 -25.54 7.46
CA LEU A 271 1.73 -26.65 8.08
C LEU A 271 2.63 -27.23 9.18
N GLN A 272 2.08 -27.38 10.37
CA GLN A 272 2.74 -28.11 11.45
C GLN A 272 2.30 -29.57 11.41
N MET A 273 3.25 -30.46 11.15
CA MET A 273 2.99 -31.89 11.01
C MET A 273 3.53 -32.66 12.22
N PRO A 274 2.66 -33.27 13.04
CA PRO A 274 3.09 -34.17 14.10
C PRO A 274 3.65 -35.47 13.51
N ILE A 275 4.81 -35.90 13.98
CA ILE A 275 5.33 -37.24 13.74
C ILE A 275 5.75 -37.90 15.06
N SER A 276 5.76 -39.22 15.09
CA SER A 276 6.28 -39.97 16.24
C SER A 276 7.81 -39.93 16.30
N TYR A 277 8.37 -40.10 17.50
CA TYR A 277 9.82 -40.23 17.69
C TYR A 277 10.45 -41.32 16.82
N ALA A 278 9.77 -42.47 16.70
CA ALA A 278 10.24 -43.58 15.87
C ALA A 278 10.34 -43.19 14.39
N GLN A 279 9.35 -42.45 13.85
CA GLN A 279 9.39 -41.96 12.48
C GLN A 279 10.52 -40.95 12.26
N ALA A 280 10.75 -40.05 13.23
CA ALA A 280 11.83 -39.07 13.17
C ALA A 280 13.22 -39.74 13.21
N ALA A 281 13.39 -40.75 14.08
CA ALA A 281 14.65 -41.45 14.29
C ALA A 281 14.98 -42.42 13.13
N LEU A 282 14.01 -43.22 12.69
CA LEU A 282 14.22 -44.28 11.69
C LEU A 282 13.99 -43.80 10.25
N GLY A 283 13.39 -42.63 10.07
CA GLY A 283 12.87 -42.18 8.79
C GLY A 283 11.51 -42.80 8.49
N ALA A 284 10.69 -42.08 7.75
CA ALA A 284 9.35 -42.52 7.38
C ALA A 284 8.85 -41.80 6.15
N THR A 285 7.92 -42.41 5.44
CA THR A 285 7.15 -41.74 4.41
C THR A 285 5.77 -41.40 4.97
N ILE A 286 5.41 -40.12 4.94
CA ILE A 286 4.15 -39.60 5.51
C ILE A 286 3.33 -38.89 4.44
N ASN A 287 2.00 -38.92 4.59
CA ASN A 287 1.09 -38.18 3.72
C ASN A 287 0.80 -36.80 4.31
N VAL A 288 1.23 -35.76 3.60
CA VAL A 288 1.05 -34.37 3.96
C VAL A 288 -0.19 -33.82 3.28
N PRO A 289 -1.15 -33.23 4.01
CA PRO A 289 -2.27 -32.54 3.37
C PRO A 289 -1.77 -31.30 2.65
N THR A 290 -2.18 -31.14 1.40
CA THR A 290 -2.06 -29.88 0.63
C THR A 290 -3.46 -29.36 0.31
N LEU A 291 -3.57 -28.20 -0.33
CA LEU A 291 -4.86 -27.69 -0.78
C LEU A 291 -5.48 -28.58 -1.87
N ASP A 292 -4.67 -29.21 -2.72
CA ASP A 292 -5.12 -29.99 -3.89
C ASP A 292 -5.20 -31.50 -3.65
N GLY A 293 -4.76 -31.97 -2.48
CA GLY A 293 -4.83 -33.37 -2.09
C GLY A 293 -3.66 -33.80 -1.19
N PRO A 294 -3.57 -35.08 -0.82
CA PRO A 294 -2.43 -35.60 -0.08
C PRO A 294 -1.17 -35.63 -0.97
N HIS A 295 -0.03 -35.24 -0.40
CA HIS A 295 1.29 -35.33 -1.01
C HIS A 295 2.20 -36.23 -0.18
N GLU A 296 2.90 -37.14 -0.82
CA GLU A 296 3.81 -38.06 -0.14
C GLU A 296 5.14 -37.35 0.17
N LEU A 297 5.52 -37.27 1.45
CA LEU A 297 6.77 -36.66 1.91
C LEU A 297 7.66 -37.72 2.58
N THR A 298 8.88 -37.86 2.07
CA THR A 298 9.90 -38.71 2.68
C THR A 298 10.67 -37.93 3.75
N VAL A 299 10.55 -38.37 5.00
CA VAL A 299 11.27 -37.85 6.15
C VAL A 299 12.52 -38.71 6.37
N PRO A 300 13.74 -38.17 6.26
CA PRO A 300 14.97 -38.90 6.50
C PRO A 300 15.15 -39.27 7.97
N ALA A 301 15.92 -40.33 8.23
CA ALA A 301 16.32 -40.73 9.57
C ALA A 301 17.12 -39.62 10.27
N GLY A 302 16.91 -39.45 11.58
CA GLY A 302 17.54 -38.41 12.38
C GLY A 302 16.95 -37.01 12.21
N THR A 303 15.74 -36.89 11.65
CA THR A 303 15.05 -35.60 11.50
C THR A 303 14.76 -34.99 12.87
N GLN A 304 15.21 -33.76 13.08
CA GLN A 304 14.98 -33.03 14.33
C GLN A 304 13.62 -32.33 14.34
N THR A 305 13.09 -32.09 15.54
CA THR A 305 11.91 -31.24 15.72
C THR A 305 12.19 -29.82 15.23
N GLY A 306 11.20 -29.17 14.63
CA GLY A 306 11.32 -27.85 14.02
C GLY A 306 11.91 -27.86 12.60
N HIS A 307 12.43 -28.99 12.11
CA HIS A 307 12.92 -29.10 10.74
C HIS A 307 11.81 -28.81 9.73
N VAL A 308 12.11 -28.01 8.70
CA VAL A 308 11.14 -27.57 7.69
C VAL A 308 11.44 -28.26 6.37
N PHE A 309 10.46 -29.02 5.87
CA PHE A 309 10.48 -29.56 4.52
C PHE A 309 9.69 -28.65 3.59
N THR A 310 10.21 -28.42 2.39
CA THR A 310 9.54 -27.57 1.39
C THR A 310 8.93 -28.45 0.31
N VAL A 311 7.61 -28.40 0.18
CA VAL A 311 6.88 -29.00 -0.94
C VAL A 311 6.64 -27.91 -1.97
N ARG A 312 7.38 -27.99 -3.08
CA ARG A 312 7.43 -26.92 -4.09
C ARG A 312 6.10 -26.78 -4.83
N GLY A 313 5.68 -25.53 -5.05
CA GLY A 313 4.48 -25.20 -5.83
C GLY A 313 3.15 -25.57 -5.17
N GLN A 314 3.15 -25.91 -3.88
CA GLN A 314 1.96 -26.25 -3.10
C GLN A 314 1.52 -25.12 -2.14
N GLY A 315 1.99 -23.89 -2.39
CA GLY A 315 1.54 -22.68 -1.69
C GLY A 315 0.36 -21.99 -2.38
N ILE A 316 0.32 -20.66 -2.28
CA ILE A 316 -0.72 -19.83 -2.88
C ILE A 316 -0.14 -19.05 -4.06
N VAL A 317 -0.93 -18.89 -5.12
CA VAL A 317 -0.60 -18.05 -6.28
C VAL A 317 -0.63 -16.58 -5.87
N ASP A 318 0.35 -15.79 -6.29
CA ASP A 318 0.30 -14.34 -6.15
C ASP A 318 -0.55 -13.72 -7.27
N PRO A 319 -1.63 -12.99 -6.94
CA PRO A 319 -2.50 -12.39 -7.95
C PRO A 319 -1.80 -11.34 -8.81
N ARG A 320 -0.66 -10.79 -8.37
CA ARG A 320 0.10 -9.78 -9.14
C ARG A 320 1.16 -10.40 -10.04
N SER A 321 1.94 -11.35 -9.52
CA SER A 321 3.07 -11.94 -10.24
C SER A 321 2.75 -13.27 -10.93
N GLY A 322 1.63 -13.91 -10.58
CA GLY A 322 1.24 -15.24 -11.07
C GLY A 322 2.12 -16.38 -10.55
N ARG A 323 3.09 -16.09 -9.67
CA ARG A 323 3.97 -17.11 -9.09
C ARG A 323 3.28 -17.83 -7.96
N THR A 324 3.44 -19.15 -7.92
CA THR A 324 2.97 -19.97 -6.81
C THR A 324 4.06 -20.09 -5.76
N GLY A 325 3.70 -19.86 -4.49
CA GLY A 325 4.60 -20.18 -3.39
C GLY A 325 4.66 -21.68 -3.10
N ASP A 326 5.28 -22.01 -1.97
CA ASP A 326 5.53 -23.37 -1.51
C ASP A 326 4.79 -23.68 -0.21
N LEU A 327 4.59 -24.98 0.06
CA LEU A 327 4.14 -25.47 1.36
C LEU A 327 5.36 -25.82 2.23
N LEU A 328 5.50 -25.11 3.34
CA LEU A 328 6.51 -25.31 4.37
C LEU A 328 5.93 -26.23 5.46
N VAL A 329 6.41 -27.46 5.48
CA VAL A 329 5.99 -28.48 6.43
C VAL A 329 6.98 -28.48 7.60
N GLN A 330 6.57 -27.88 8.71
CA GLN A 330 7.35 -27.89 9.94
C GLN A 330 7.03 -29.16 10.73
N ILE A 331 8.03 -30.01 10.91
CA ILE A 331 7.89 -31.24 11.69
C ILE A 331 7.96 -30.92 13.18
N PHE A 332 7.09 -31.54 13.98
CA PHE A 332 7.26 -31.59 15.42
C PHE A 332 7.03 -33.01 15.93
N ILE A 333 7.80 -33.40 16.95
CA ILE A 333 7.67 -34.73 17.55
C ILE A 333 6.53 -34.70 18.56
N GLU A 334 5.50 -35.52 18.33
CA GLU A 334 4.39 -35.68 19.26
C GLU A 334 4.71 -36.77 20.29
N VAL A 335 4.63 -36.42 21.58
CA VAL A 335 4.82 -37.37 22.68
C VAL A 335 3.45 -37.90 23.12
N PRO A 336 3.19 -39.22 23.03
CA PRO A 336 1.90 -39.79 23.40
C PRO A 336 1.62 -39.65 24.90
N LYS A 337 0.41 -39.22 25.25
CA LYS A 337 -0.02 -39.04 26.65
C LYS A 337 -0.27 -40.34 27.40
N LYS A 338 -0.48 -41.45 26.69
CA LYS A 338 -0.76 -42.77 27.25
C LYS A 338 0.11 -43.81 26.55
N LEU A 339 0.70 -44.69 27.33
CA LEU A 339 1.57 -45.76 26.87
C LEU A 339 1.06 -47.08 27.41
N SER A 340 1.13 -48.13 26.60
CA SER A 340 0.95 -49.51 27.06
C SER A 340 2.17 -49.98 27.86
N ASP A 341 2.00 -51.00 28.71
CA ASP A 341 3.09 -51.57 29.52
C ASP A 341 4.29 -52.00 28.65
N LYS A 342 4.01 -52.56 27.47
CA LYS A 342 5.03 -52.95 26.49
C LYS A 342 5.81 -51.75 25.97
N GLN A 343 5.13 -50.68 25.57
CA GLN A 343 5.78 -49.45 25.09
C GLN A 343 6.60 -48.79 26.18
N GLN A 344 6.09 -48.76 27.42
CA GLN A 344 6.83 -48.19 28.55
C GLN A 344 8.09 -49.00 28.86
N LYS A 345 8.04 -50.33 28.77
CA LYS A 345 9.22 -51.19 28.93
C LYS A 345 10.29 -50.87 27.87
N LEU A 346 9.90 -50.82 26.59
CA LEU A 346 10.81 -50.51 25.49
C LEU A 346 11.44 -49.12 25.60
N LEU A 347 10.67 -48.12 26.05
CA LEU A 347 11.21 -46.76 26.25
C LEU A 347 12.21 -46.70 27.41
N ARG A 348 12.06 -47.52 28.46
CA ARG A 348 13.06 -47.63 29.53
C ARG A 348 14.35 -48.29 29.02
N GLU A 349 14.23 -49.38 28.27
CA GLU A 349 15.38 -50.05 27.64
C GLU A 349 16.12 -49.08 26.70
N LEU A 350 15.38 -48.28 25.92
CA LEU A 350 15.97 -47.25 25.06
C LEU A 350 16.68 -46.15 25.88
N ALA A 351 16.08 -45.71 26.99
CA ALA A 351 16.66 -44.66 27.83
C ALA A 351 17.98 -45.08 28.50
N GLU A 352 18.13 -46.37 28.83
CA GLU A 352 19.40 -46.93 29.31
C GLU A 352 20.48 -46.84 28.22
N LEU A 353 20.15 -47.22 26.97
CA LEU A 353 21.06 -47.13 25.83
C LEU A 353 21.46 -45.68 25.48
N ASP A 354 20.51 -44.74 25.58
CA ASP A 354 20.78 -43.32 25.29
C ASP A 354 21.72 -42.67 26.32
N HIS A 355 21.84 -43.25 27.53
CA HIS A 355 22.75 -42.77 28.58
C HIS A 355 24.22 -43.05 28.22
N ASP A 356 24.48 -44.14 27.48
CA ASP A 356 25.79 -44.58 27.03
C ASP A 356 26.29 -43.86 25.76
N SER A 357 25.93 -42.58 25.59
CA SER A 357 26.47 -41.59 24.63
C SER A 357 26.04 -41.71 23.15
N VAL A 358 24.78 -41.35 22.86
CA VAL A 358 24.26 -41.19 21.49
C VAL A 358 23.79 -39.75 21.17
N LEU A 359 23.84 -38.81 22.13
CA LEU A 359 23.26 -37.46 22.02
C LEU A 359 24.29 -36.31 22.14
N PRO A 360 24.96 -35.89 21.05
CA PRO A 360 26.05 -34.92 21.08
C PRO A 360 25.62 -33.50 21.50
N GLU A 361 24.45 -33.04 21.08
CA GLU A 361 23.92 -31.70 21.43
C GLU A 361 23.64 -31.56 22.93
N ARG A 362 23.19 -32.65 23.59
CA ARG A 362 22.94 -32.65 25.03
C ARG A 362 24.25 -32.51 25.81
N THR A 363 25.29 -33.21 25.40
CA THR A 363 26.62 -33.11 26.02
C THR A 363 27.18 -31.70 25.86
N SER A 364 27.15 -31.15 24.64
CA SER A 364 27.59 -29.77 24.35
C SER A 364 26.83 -28.72 25.17
N PHE A 365 25.52 -28.89 25.35
CA PHE A 365 24.72 -28.00 26.19
C PHE A 365 25.09 -28.09 27.68
N LEU A 366 25.30 -29.30 28.21
CA LEU A 366 25.70 -29.51 29.60
C LEU A 366 27.11 -28.96 29.88
N ASP A 367 28.03 -29.07 28.92
CA ASP A 367 29.37 -28.50 29.05
C ASP A 367 29.33 -26.96 29.03
N LYS A 368 28.52 -26.36 28.13
CA LYS A 368 28.27 -24.90 28.13
C LYS A 368 27.67 -24.42 29.45
N LEU A 369 26.75 -25.17 30.05
CA LEU A 369 26.19 -24.85 31.36
C LEU A 369 27.24 -24.93 32.47
N ARG A 370 28.12 -25.95 32.46
CA ARG A 370 29.22 -26.05 33.43
C ARG A 370 30.14 -24.84 33.36
N HIS A 371 30.54 -24.42 32.15
CA HIS A 371 31.35 -23.22 31.95
C HIS A 371 30.65 -21.92 32.34
N PHE A 372 29.32 -21.87 32.32
CA PHE A 372 28.57 -20.70 32.78
C PHE A 372 28.53 -20.56 34.30
N PHE A 373 28.47 -21.68 35.03
CA PHE A 373 28.40 -21.69 36.50
C PHE A 373 29.75 -21.76 37.21
N ASP A 374 30.77 -22.35 36.56
CA ASP A 374 32.17 -22.32 36.99
C ASP A 374 33.02 -21.67 35.90
N PRO A 375 33.12 -20.33 35.88
CA PRO A 375 34.17 -19.68 35.11
C PRO A 375 35.51 -20.01 35.78
N GLU A 376 36.22 -21.01 35.27
CA GLU A 376 37.63 -21.19 35.65
C GLU A 376 38.38 -19.88 35.38
N PRO A 377 39.29 -19.46 36.28
CA PRO A 377 40.08 -18.26 36.05
C PRO A 377 40.96 -18.48 34.82
N GLU A 378 40.82 -17.61 33.81
CA GLU A 378 41.71 -17.57 32.66
C GLU A 378 43.17 -17.55 33.15
N GLU A 379 43.88 -18.67 33.00
CA GLU A 379 45.32 -18.67 33.19
C GLU A 379 45.92 -17.73 32.14
N ALA A 380 46.50 -16.64 32.64
CA ALA A 380 47.21 -15.65 31.87
C ALA A 380 48.27 -16.33 30.98
N SER A 381 47.98 -16.38 29.68
CA SER A 381 48.99 -16.66 28.66
C SER A 381 50.01 -15.52 28.70
N THR A 382 51.11 -15.78 29.41
CA THR A 382 52.30 -14.94 29.35
C THR A 382 52.86 -15.04 27.94
N GLY A 383 52.65 -13.98 27.16
CA GLY A 383 53.25 -13.82 25.84
C GLY A 383 54.77 -13.77 25.95
N SER A 384 55.44 -14.85 25.58
CA SER A 384 56.85 -14.83 25.23
C SER A 384 57.00 -14.23 23.84
N THR A 385 57.31 -12.93 23.79
CA THR A 385 57.83 -12.28 22.57
C THR A 385 59.28 -12.69 22.36
N ASP A 386 59.50 -13.74 21.58
CA ASP A 386 60.81 -13.99 20.96
C ASP A 386 60.99 -13.01 19.79
N THR A 387 61.95 -12.11 19.97
CA THR A 387 62.37 -11.16 18.93
C THR A 387 63.59 -11.77 18.23
N GLU A 388 63.37 -12.43 17.10
CA GLU A 388 64.44 -12.78 16.16
C GLU A 388 65.05 -11.49 15.59
N LYS A 389 66.36 -11.36 15.77
CA LYS A 389 67.18 -10.30 15.17
C LYS A 389 68.38 -10.97 14.52
N ASP A 390 68.22 -11.35 13.26
CA ASP A 390 69.32 -11.74 12.39
C ASP A 390 69.59 -10.65 11.35
N SER A 391 70.83 -10.14 11.45
CA SER A 391 71.80 -9.72 10.43
C SER A 391 71.36 -9.41 9.01
#